data_AF-A0A1V8TNC8-F1
#
_entry.id   AF-A0A1V8TNC8-F1
#
_cell.length_a   1.000
_cell.length_b   1.000
_cell.length_c   1.000
_cell.angle_alpha   90.00
_cell.angle_beta   90.00
_cell.angle_gamma   90.00
#
_symmetry.space_group_name_H-M   'P 1'
#
loop_
_entity.id
_entity.type
_entity.pdbx_description
1 polymer ?
#
loop_
_entity_poly.entity_id
_entity_poly.type
_entity_poly.pdbx_seq_one_letter_code
_entity_poly.pdbx_strand_id
1 'polypeptide(L)'
;MFPFAVDHDGGAEEKNQQVAFMGKIYEHAEHVFVWLPLDQALKGGSSDRRHWDQWQDFRDWHREQIDQALLTEGPVALSTPRGQNENPITAWSNIHTIVKSAWWNRAWVYQEYMFARQVTFLIAEMSVPPEDLHQLLQHCVHRLPAYQYACAAILSAMKLQYQNSKILSDFRNFFAEERRACPKAARDKQRLRVMADQAETHRKARLQWDLATFVLQSRVDRDQHNQANYPLSRLMGHAGKCKSADPRDQVYAFLGLANPAYGLVADYRSTVTAKEVLTKAAMGIITVEKRLDLLAIGRDESGASSAYNDLPTWVPNWSRPQHHESDYKHFLREIAFPTATESNPRPCQATRDREPQVSFHPNSQGHADRILRAAGIRVATLGTPSGESGTSIALSFSATGSDLRIITCSPAKTGDEVWVLLGADEPFVLGKARGLDQEQRIVGHAMLRLNGRPSDIFQGSMIDLLNEGAVRLETVDIA
;
A
#
# COMPACT_ATOMS: atom_id res chain seq x y z
N MET A 1 18.34 -30.63 17.40
CA MET A 1 18.59 -29.41 16.61
C MET A 1 18.92 -29.86 15.19
N PHE A 2 17.93 -29.89 14.30
CA PHE A 2 18.18 -30.15 12.88
C PHE A 2 18.27 -28.79 12.18
N PRO A 3 19.44 -28.36 11.68
CA PRO A 3 19.53 -27.18 10.86
C PRO A 3 18.96 -27.54 9.48
N PHE A 4 17.71 -27.14 9.21
CA PHE A 4 17.22 -27.09 7.84
C PHE A 4 17.83 -25.85 7.19
N ALA A 5 19.00 -26.03 6.58
CA ALA A 5 19.46 -25.13 5.53
C ALA A 5 18.59 -25.43 4.31
N VAL A 6 17.85 -24.44 3.81
CA VAL A 6 17.22 -24.53 2.50
C VAL A 6 18.36 -24.58 1.49
N ASP A 7 18.62 -25.77 0.97
CA ASP A 7 19.69 -25.97 0.01
C ASP A 7 19.33 -25.24 -1.29
N HIS A 8 20.15 -24.27 -1.69
CA HIS A 8 19.87 -23.42 -2.85
C HIS A 8 20.10 -24.15 -4.18
N ASP A 9 20.54 -25.41 -4.16
CA ASP A 9 20.89 -26.21 -5.35
C ASP A 9 19.81 -27.24 -5.78
N GLY A 10 18.70 -27.35 -5.05
CA GLY A 10 17.54 -28.18 -5.45
C GLY A 10 16.77 -27.61 -6.66
N GLY A 11 16.29 -28.49 -7.54
CA GLY A 11 15.49 -28.12 -8.71
C GLY A 11 14.23 -27.33 -8.32
N ALA A 12 13.70 -26.50 -9.23
CA ALA A 12 12.57 -25.60 -8.95
C ALA A 12 11.32 -26.31 -8.38
N GLU A 13 11.11 -27.58 -8.74
CA GLU A 13 10.01 -28.42 -8.26
C GLU A 13 10.17 -28.83 -6.79
N GLU A 14 11.40 -29.14 -6.37
CA GLU A 14 11.72 -29.48 -4.98
C GLU A 14 11.60 -28.26 -4.06
N LYS A 15 12.11 -27.10 -4.50
CA LYS A 15 11.94 -25.83 -3.78
C LYS A 15 10.48 -25.47 -3.59
N ASN A 16 9.66 -25.65 -4.62
CA ASN A 16 8.22 -25.40 -4.55
C ASN A 16 7.51 -26.31 -3.53
N GLN A 17 7.93 -27.58 -3.42
CA GLN A 17 7.43 -28.47 -2.38
C GLN A 17 7.88 -28.04 -0.98
N GLN A 18 9.15 -27.66 -0.80
CA GLN A 18 9.67 -27.18 0.48
C GLN A 18 8.97 -25.88 0.93
N VAL A 19 8.73 -24.95 0.00
CA VAL A 19 8.01 -23.70 0.26
C VAL A 19 6.58 -23.97 0.73
N ALA A 20 5.90 -24.97 0.17
CA ALA A 20 4.57 -25.38 0.63
C ALA A 20 4.56 -25.89 2.10
N PHE A 21 5.69 -26.35 2.63
CA PHE A 21 5.83 -26.81 4.01
C PHE A 21 6.27 -25.71 4.98
N MET A 22 6.68 -24.52 4.52
CA MET A 22 7.22 -23.45 5.37
C MET A 22 6.31 -23.13 6.56
N GLY A 23 5.02 -22.93 6.34
CA GLY A 23 4.07 -22.64 7.42
C GLY A 23 4.07 -23.73 8.50
N LYS A 24 4.03 -25.01 8.09
CA LYS A 24 4.05 -26.15 9.02
C LYS A 24 5.38 -26.27 9.77
N ILE A 25 6.50 -25.97 9.10
CA ILE A 25 7.83 -26.02 9.72
C ILE A 25 7.89 -25.00 10.87
N TYR A 26 7.49 -23.76 10.62
CA TYR A 26 7.52 -22.71 11.64
C TYR A 26 6.47 -22.90 12.73
N GLU A 27 5.32 -23.49 12.41
CA GLU A 27 4.29 -23.87 13.39
C GLU A 27 4.80 -24.90 14.42
N HIS A 28 5.63 -25.85 13.97
CA HIS A 28 6.21 -26.88 14.83
C HIS A 28 7.54 -26.47 15.46
N ALA A 29 8.13 -25.34 15.04
CA ALA A 29 9.34 -24.82 15.63
C ALA A 29 9.10 -24.40 17.08
N GLU A 30 9.94 -24.89 17.99
CA GLU A 30 9.90 -24.48 19.40
C GLU A 30 10.33 -23.02 19.54
N HIS A 31 11.41 -22.64 18.86
CA HIS A 31 11.98 -21.30 18.89
C HIS A 31 12.57 -20.94 17.52
N VAL A 32 12.26 -19.74 17.03
CA VAL A 32 12.82 -19.16 15.81
C VAL A 32 13.68 -17.96 16.15
N PHE A 33 14.94 -18.00 15.72
CA PHE A 33 15.85 -16.87 15.81
C PHE A 33 15.84 -16.10 14.50
N VAL A 34 15.41 -14.85 14.54
CA VAL A 34 15.33 -13.97 13.38
C VAL A 34 16.56 -13.07 13.35
N TRP A 35 17.50 -13.34 12.45
CA TRP A 35 18.64 -12.46 12.25
C TRP A 35 18.29 -11.28 11.35
N LEU A 36 18.45 -10.05 11.86
CA LEU A 36 18.26 -8.83 11.09
C LEU A 36 19.61 -8.36 10.53
N PRO A 37 19.91 -8.58 9.24
CA PRO A 37 21.10 -8.02 8.63
C PRO A 37 21.03 -6.50 8.63
N LEU A 38 22.10 -5.85 9.08
CA LEU A 38 22.23 -4.39 9.13
C LEU A 38 23.24 -3.93 8.09
N ASP A 39 22.86 -2.95 7.27
CA ASP A 39 23.76 -2.39 6.23
C ASP A 39 24.89 -1.53 6.83
N GLN A 40 24.72 -1.10 8.09
CA GLN A 40 25.66 -0.27 8.82
C GLN A 40 25.66 -0.71 10.29
N ALA A 41 26.81 -0.59 10.96
CA ALA A 41 26.89 -0.81 12.39
C ALA A 41 26.04 0.22 13.15
N LEU A 42 25.39 -0.23 14.22
CA LEU A 42 24.67 0.65 15.14
C LEU A 42 25.69 1.53 15.87
N LYS A 43 25.46 2.84 15.86
CA LYS A 43 26.38 3.82 16.43
C LYS A 43 26.08 4.04 17.90
N GLY A 44 27.10 4.23 18.72
CA GLY A 44 26.94 4.88 20.02
C GLY A 44 26.70 6.37 19.86
N GLY A 45 26.12 7.00 20.88
CA GLY A 45 26.04 8.46 20.96
C GLY A 45 27.41 9.13 21.04
N SER A 46 27.42 10.42 21.34
CA SER A 46 28.62 11.25 21.52
C SER A 46 29.54 10.82 22.68
N SER A 47 29.19 9.77 23.43
CA SER A 47 30.00 9.15 24.47
C SER A 47 30.50 7.76 24.02
N ASP A 48 31.66 7.37 24.56
CA ASP A 48 32.54 6.21 24.34
C ASP A 48 31.93 4.78 24.16
N ARG A 49 30.61 4.63 23.97
CA ARG A 49 29.94 3.35 23.68
C ARG A 49 30.17 2.96 22.22
N ARG A 50 31.23 2.20 21.97
CA ARG A 50 31.48 1.63 20.63
C ARG A 50 30.48 0.53 20.23
N HIS A 51 29.84 -0.12 21.21
CA HIS A 51 28.96 -1.28 21.01
C HIS A 51 27.75 -1.25 21.97
N TRP A 52 26.68 -1.95 21.58
CA TRP A 52 25.47 -2.17 22.37
C TRP A 52 25.43 -3.63 22.81
N ASP A 53 25.72 -3.90 24.09
CA ASP A 53 25.80 -5.27 24.61
C ASP A 53 24.45 -5.78 25.10
N GLN A 54 23.60 -4.89 25.60
CA GLN A 54 22.26 -5.20 26.10
C GLN A 54 21.18 -4.40 25.37
N TRP A 55 20.09 -5.08 25.04
CA TRP A 55 18.95 -4.45 24.38
C TRP A 55 18.30 -3.37 25.23
N GLN A 56 18.24 -3.54 26.55
CA GLN A 56 17.62 -2.58 27.46
C GLN A 56 18.36 -1.23 27.41
N ASP A 57 19.69 -1.26 27.42
CA ASP A 57 20.52 -0.05 27.28
C ASP A 57 20.29 0.65 25.94
N PHE A 58 20.19 -0.13 24.86
CA PHE A 58 19.85 0.40 23.54
C PHE A 58 18.47 1.06 23.58
N ARG A 59 17.44 0.31 23.99
CA ARG A 59 16.04 0.76 24.02
C ARG A 59 15.86 2.04 24.84
N ASP A 60 16.36 2.04 26.07
CA ASP A 60 16.12 3.11 27.04
C ASP A 60 16.85 4.40 26.60
N TRP A 61 18.09 4.28 26.11
CA TRP A 61 18.80 5.42 25.54
C TRP A 61 18.09 5.97 24.30
N HIS A 62 17.70 5.12 23.35
CA HIS A 62 17.03 5.60 22.12
C HIS A 62 15.70 6.29 22.44
N ARG A 63 14.92 5.75 23.37
CA ARG A 63 13.67 6.35 23.83
C ARG A 63 13.91 7.73 24.44
N GLU A 64 14.87 7.84 25.34
CA GLU A 64 15.23 9.11 25.99
C GLU A 64 15.64 10.16 24.96
N GLN A 65 16.52 9.82 24.01
CA GLN A 65 17.00 10.76 23.00
C GLN A 65 15.89 11.19 22.03
N ILE A 66 14.97 10.28 21.70
CA ILE A 66 13.82 10.58 20.84
C ILE A 66 12.82 11.49 21.57
N ASP A 67 12.57 11.29 22.85
CA ASP A 67 11.66 12.15 23.63
C ASP A 67 12.29 13.53 23.95
N GLN A 68 13.58 13.58 24.29
CA GLN A 68 14.27 14.84 24.67
C GLN A 68 14.26 15.91 23.56
N ALA A 69 14.37 15.51 22.30
CA ALA A 69 14.37 16.48 21.19
C ALA A 69 12.99 17.11 20.94
N LEU A 70 11.91 16.52 21.47
CA LEU A 70 10.55 17.09 21.39
C LEU A 70 10.20 17.96 22.59
N LEU A 71 10.81 17.70 23.76
CA LEU A 71 10.60 18.51 24.97
C LEU A 71 11.31 19.87 24.90
N THR A 72 12.24 20.04 23.97
CA THR A 72 12.96 21.30 23.72
C THR A 72 12.22 22.25 22.76
N GLU A 73 10.94 21.99 22.46
CA GLU A 73 10.08 22.85 21.65
C GLU A 73 9.75 24.19 22.34
N GLY A 74 10.64 25.16 22.14
CA GLY A 74 10.34 26.58 22.15
C GLY A 74 11.22 27.30 21.12
N PRO A 75 10.76 28.41 20.49
CA PRO A 75 11.56 29.19 19.51
C PRO A 75 12.90 29.72 20.05
N VAL A 76 13.14 29.58 21.36
CA VAL A 76 14.31 30.04 22.11
C VAL A 76 15.38 28.93 22.28
N ALA A 77 15.03 27.65 22.12
CA ALA A 77 15.98 26.55 22.35
C ALA A 77 17.00 26.37 21.23
N LEU A 78 16.66 26.74 19.98
CA LEU A 78 17.59 26.78 18.85
C LEU A 78 18.62 27.92 18.96
N SER A 79 18.50 28.76 19.99
CA SER A 79 19.33 29.95 20.22
C SER A 79 20.36 29.79 21.33
N THR A 80 20.49 28.62 21.98
CA THR A 80 21.50 28.43 23.04
C THR A 80 22.78 27.76 22.52
N PRO A 81 23.91 28.49 22.46
CA PRO A 81 25.16 28.00 21.89
C PRO A 81 26.04 27.37 22.98
N ARG A 82 25.68 26.17 23.48
CA ARG A 82 26.55 25.35 24.35
C ARG A 82 26.07 23.89 24.38
N GLY A 83 26.82 23.00 23.73
CA GLY A 83 26.70 21.53 23.86
C GLY A 83 25.83 20.86 22.79
N GLN A 84 26.38 20.69 21.58
CA GLN A 84 25.71 20.03 20.45
C GLN A 84 25.52 18.54 20.70
N ASN A 85 24.28 18.13 20.93
CA ASN A 85 23.92 16.73 21.14
C ASN A 85 23.47 16.08 19.81
N GLU A 86 24.35 15.31 19.17
CA GLU A 86 24.02 14.52 17.96
C GLU A 86 23.20 13.25 18.27
N ASN A 87 22.94 12.99 19.54
CA ASN A 87 22.31 11.75 19.99
C ASN A 87 20.90 11.54 19.42
N PRO A 88 20.01 12.55 19.29
CA PRO A 88 18.69 12.32 18.68
C PRO A 88 18.78 11.86 17.21
N ILE A 89 19.68 12.46 16.43
CA ILE A 89 19.90 12.05 15.03
C ILE A 89 20.50 10.66 14.96
N THR A 90 21.46 10.38 15.83
CA THR A 90 22.09 9.06 15.93
C THR A 90 21.05 8.00 16.32
N ALA A 91 20.17 8.31 17.27
CA ALA A 91 19.08 7.44 17.68
C ALA A 91 18.16 7.13 16.49
N TRP A 92 17.67 8.15 15.78
CA TRP A 92 16.85 7.94 14.58
C TRP A 92 17.59 7.18 13.47
N SER A 93 18.88 7.45 13.27
CA SER A 93 19.70 6.74 12.29
C SER A 93 19.81 5.26 12.63
N ASN A 94 20.01 4.90 13.91
CA ASN A 94 20.09 3.52 14.35
C ASN A 94 18.75 2.79 14.16
N ILE A 95 17.63 3.40 14.55
CA ILE A 95 16.31 2.82 14.32
C ILE A 95 16.04 2.65 12.81
N HIS A 96 16.40 3.65 12.01
CA HIS A 96 16.27 3.58 10.55
C HIS A 96 17.11 2.45 9.94
N THR A 97 18.31 2.17 10.47
CA THR A 97 19.12 1.02 10.07
C THR A 97 18.44 -0.31 10.36
N ILE A 98 17.75 -0.45 11.51
CA ILE A 98 17.00 -1.67 11.87
C ILE A 98 15.81 -1.90 10.93
N VAL A 99 15.01 -0.87 10.66
CA VAL A 99 13.83 -1.01 9.77
C VAL A 99 14.21 -1.17 8.30
N LYS A 100 15.41 -0.71 7.89
CA LYS A 100 15.95 -0.92 6.54
C LYS A 100 16.43 -2.33 6.28
N SER A 101 16.49 -3.19 7.30
CA SER A 101 16.94 -4.56 7.13
C SER A 101 16.19 -5.25 6.00
N ALA A 102 16.93 -5.93 5.12
CA ALA A 102 16.37 -6.62 3.96
C ALA A 102 15.33 -7.69 4.37
N TRP A 103 15.38 -8.17 5.62
CA TRP A 103 14.44 -9.15 6.16
C TRP A 103 12.99 -8.68 6.04
N TRP A 104 12.66 -7.44 6.45
CA TRP A 104 11.29 -6.89 6.40
C TRP A 104 10.67 -6.87 4.99
N ASN A 105 11.48 -6.91 3.95
CA ASN A 105 11.02 -6.86 2.56
C ASN A 105 10.58 -8.23 2.02
N ARG A 106 10.90 -9.33 2.69
CA ARG A 106 10.62 -10.68 2.17
C ARG A 106 9.16 -11.06 2.46
N ALA A 107 8.42 -11.55 1.46
CA ALA A 107 7.04 -11.99 1.68
C ALA A 107 6.93 -13.13 2.71
N TRP A 108 7.90 -14.05 2.75
CA TRP A 108 7.84 -15.23 3.61
C TRP A 108 8.07 -14.97 5.10
N VAL A 109 8.58 -13.79 5.48
CA VAL A 109 8.83 -13.50 6.91
C VAL A 109 7.57 -13.53 7.74
N TYR A 110 6.42 -13.34 7.11
CA TYR A 110 5.14 -13.53 7.76
C TYR A 110 4.96 -14.95 8.24
N GLN A 111 5.26 -15.97 7.44
CA GLN A 111 5.14 -17.34 7.93
C GLN A 111 6.23 -17.68 8.95
N GLU A 112 7.46 -17.21 8.73
CA GLU A 112 8.61 -17.40 9.62
C GLU A 112 8.36 -16.84 11.02
N TYR A 113 7.81 -15.63 11.08
CA TYR A 113 7.55 -14.91 12.30
C TYR A 113 6.21 -15.30 12.91
N MET A 114 5.15 -15.42 12.11
CA MET A 114 3.82 -15.62 12.65
C MET A 114 3.65 -17.01 13.21
N PHE A 115 3.99 -18.06 12.48
CA PHE A 115 3.69 -19.41 12.98
C PHE A 115 4.57 -19.86 14.15
N ALA A 116 5.70 -19.19 14.36
CA ALA A 116 6.65 -19.51 15.42
C ALA A 116 6.06 -19.31 16.82
N ARG A 117 6.16 -20.36 17.66
CA ARG A 117 5.73 -20.32 19.08
C ARG A 117 6.53 -19.30 19.89
N GLN A 118 7.84 -19.34 19.78
CA GLN A 118 8.74 -18.35 20.38
C GLN A 118 9.62 -17.73 19.31
N VAL A 119 9.83 -16.41 19.40
CA VAL A 119 10.73 -15.68 18.50
C VAL A 119 11.70 -14.82 19.29
N THR A 120 12.93 -14.74 18.81
CA THR A 120 13.91 -13.76 19.26
C THR A 120 14.58 -13.13 18.05
N PHE A 121 14.59 -11.80 17.99
CA PHE A 121 15.35 -11.06 17.00
C PHE A 121 16.81 -10.96 17.43
N LEU A 122 17.72 -11.21 16.50
CA LEU A 122 19.15 -10.99 16.66
C LEU A 122 19.51 -9.72 15.88
N ILE A 123 19.78 -8.64 16.63
CA ILE A 123 20.05 -7.31 16.08
C ILE A 123 21.46 -6.90 16.51
N ALA A 124 22.39 -6.84 15.56
CA ALA A 124 23.82 -6.78 15.87
C ALA A 124 24.20 -7.94 16.82
N GLU A 125 24.72 -7.63 18.01
CA GLU A 125 25.10 -8.63 19.03
C GLU A 125 24.02 -8.81 20.11
N MET A 126 22.87 -8.14 19.96
CA MET A 126 21.79 -8.17 20.95
C MET A 126 20.73 -9.21 20.60
N SER A 127 20.21 -9.86 21.65
CA SER A 127 18.99 -10.68 21.60
C SER A 127 17.80 -9.85 22.05
N VAL A 128 16.78 -9.76 21.19
CA VAL A 128 15.68 -8.82 21.33
C VAL A 128 14.34 -9.54 21.26
N PRO A 129 13.52 -9.49 22.33
CA PRO A 129 12.15 -9.97 22.28
C PRO A 129 11.31 -9.19 21.26
N PRO A 130 10.39 -9.86 20.52
CA PRO A 130 9.55 -9.22 19.53
C PRO A 130 8.68 -8.09 20.10
N GLU A 131 8.15 -8.26 21.31
CA GLU A 131 7.31 -7.28 22.00
C GLU A 131 8.08 -6.00 22.31
N ASP A 132 9.32 -6.15 22.75
CA ASP A 132 10.22 -5.04 23.07
C ASP A 132 10.60 -4.25 21.81
N LEU A 133 10.94 -4.94 20.71
CA LEU A 133 11.20 -4.29 19.42
C LEU A 133 9.94 -3.57 18.91
N HIS A 134 8.77 -4.19 19.04
CA HIS A 134 7.50 -3.61 18.65
C HIS A 134 7.19 -2.33 19.43
N GLN A 135 7.34 -2.35 20.75
CA GLN A 135 7.13 -1.17 21.60
C GLN A 135 8.06 -0.01 21.23
N LEU A 136 9.34 -0.29 20.96
CA LEU A 136 10.29 0.74 20.54
C LEU A 136 9.91 1.34 19.18
N LEU A 137 9.57 0.51 18.18
CA LEU A 137 9.18 1.00 16.87
C LEU A 137 7.85 1.76 16.91
N GLN A 138 6.86 1.29 17.67
CA GLN A 138 5.61 2.03 17.89
C GLN A 138 5.84 3.40 18.54
N HIS A 139 6.70 3.46 19.55
CA HIS A 139 7.10 4.72 20.17
C HIS A 139 7.70 5.69 19.15
N CYS A 140 8.61 5.20 18.30
CA CYS A 140 9.19 6.01 17.22
C CYS A 140 8.12 6.49 16.23
N VAL A 141 7.23 5.60 15.75
CA VAL A 141 6.16 5.95 14.80
C VAL A 141 5.25 7.05 15.36
N HIS A 142 4.92 7.00 16.65
CA HIS A 142 4.10 8.02 17.31
C HIS A 142 4.78 9.39 17.37
N ARG A 143 6.12 9.43 17.45
CA ARG A 143 6.91 10.67 17.48
C ARG A 143 7.32 11.17 16.10
N LEU A 144 7.21 10.34 15.08
CA LEU A 144 7.62 10.66 13.72
C LEU A 144 7.01 11.97 13.18
N PRO A 145 5.70 12.26 13.34
CA PRO A 145 5.12 13.50 12.80
C PRO A 145 5.72 14.77 13.40
N ALA A 146 6.02 14.77 14.70
CA ALA A 146 6.62 15.92 15.38
C ALA A 146 8.06 16.18 14.87
N TYR A 147 8.83 15.12 14.63
CA TYR A 147 10.16 15.24 14.02
C TYR A 147 10.13 15.68 12.56
N GLN A 148 9.12 15.26 11.78
CA GLN A 148 8.93 15.77 10.41
C GLN A 148 8.74 17.29 10.42
N TYR A 149 7.93 17.80 11.36
CA TYR A 149 7.71 19.24 11.52
C TYR A 149 8.98 19.99 11.97
N ALA A 150 9.70 19.47 12.97
CA ALA A 150 10.92 20.09 13.51
C ALA A 150 12.16 19.95 12.59
N CYS A 151 12.09 19.10 11.56
CA CYS A 151 13.22 18.71 10.71
C CYS A 151 13.99 19.89 10.13
N ALA A 152 13.29 20.89 9.58
CA ALA A 152 13.92 22.04 8.94
C ALA A 152 14.74 22.88 9.93
N ALA A 153 14.25 23.04 11.16
CA ALA A 153 14.93 23.73 12.25
C ALA A 153 16.17 22.95 12.71
N ILE A 154 16.03 21.64 12.93
CA ILE A 154 17.12 20.73 13.34
C ILE A 154 18.25 20.76 12.30
N LEU A 155 17.92 20.61 11.01
CA LEU A 155 18.90 20.64 9.92
C LEU A 155 19.57 22.00 9.77
N SER A 156 18.85 23.10 9.99
CA SER A 156 19.40 24.46 9.86
C SER A 156 20.38 24.78 10.99
N ALA A 157 20.10 24.35 12.22
CA ALA A 157 21.02 24.48 13.35
C ALA A 157 22.34 23.72 13.11
N MET A 158 22.28 22.58 12.40
CA MET A 158 23.43 21.70 12.20
C MET A 158 24.23 21.93 10.91
N LYS A 159 23.63 22.51 9.87
CA LYS A 159 24.33 22.90 8.62
C LYS A 159 25.50 23.87 8.86
N LEU A 160 25.43 24.65 9.94
CA LEU A 160 26.50 25.57 10.34
C LEU A 160 27.78 24.84 10.80
N GLN A 161 27.72 23.53 11.04
CA GLN A 161 28.78 22.78 11.68
C GLN A 161 29.27 21.56 10.90
N TYR A 162 28.39 20.90 10.15
CA TYR A 162 28.71 19.70 9.37
C TYR A 162 28.38 19.92 7.90
N GLN A 163 29.35 20.43 7.14
CA GLN A 163 29.26 20.39 5.68
C GLN A 163 29.34 18.93 5.22
N ASN A 164 28.28 18.43 4.58
CA ASN A 164 28.23 17.12 3.90
C ASN A 164 28.41 15.84 4.75
N SER A 165 27.63 15.66 5.83
CA SER A 165 27.50 14.34 6.49
C SER A 165 26.39 13.49 5.85
N LYS A 166 26.69 12.22 5.53
CA LYS A 166 25.72 11.21 5.06
C LYS A 166 24.53 11.04 6.03
N ILE A 167 24.79 11.24 7.32
CA ILE A 167 23.77 11.15 8.37
C ILE A 167 22.72 12.26 8.20
N LEU A 168 23.17 13.49 7.92
CA LEU A 168 22.29 14.63 7.71
C LEU A 168 21.51 14.51 6.40
N SER A 169 22.09 13.91 5.35
CA SER A 169 21.34 13.63 4.11
C SER A 169 20.28 12.56 4.32
N ASP A 170 20.60 11.48 5.04
CA ASP A 170 19.63 10.41 5.33
C ASP A 170 18.51 10.92 6.25
N PHE A 171 18.85 11.69 7.28
CA PHE A 171 17.89 12.34 8.18
C PHE A 171 16.98 13.32 7.42
N ARG A 172 17.56 14.17 6.57
CA ARG A 172 16.80 15.08 5.71
C ARG A 172 15.88 14.34 4.77
N ASN A 173 16.34 13.28 4.12
CA ASN A 173 15.52 12.53 3.17
C ASN A 173 14.36 11.80 3.86
N PHE A 174 14.57 11.39 5.10
CA PHE A 174 13.55 10.70 5.89
C PHE A 174 12.48 11.64 6.47
N PHE A 175 12.88 12.82 6.93
CA PHE A 175 11.99 13.78 7.61
C PHE A 175 11.63 15.02 6.77
N ALA A 176 12.06 15.10 5.52
CA ALA A 176 11.64 16.20 4.64
C ALA A 176 10.12 16.15 4.47
N GLU A 177 9.44 17.26 4.78
CA GLU A 177 8.06 17.44 4.36
C GLU A 177 7.97 17.28 2.83
N GLU A 178 7.00 16.50 2.37
CA GLU A 178 6.61 16.47 0.98
C GLU A 178 6.21 17.90 0.57
N ARG A 179 7.12 18.59 -0.12
CA ARG A 179 6.84 19.94 -0.63
C ARG A 179 5.76 19.80 -1.69
N ARG A 180 4.53 20.18 -1.33
CA ARG A 180 3.41 20.26 -2.27
C ARG A 180 3.74 21.26 -3.38
N ALA A 181 3.54 20.86 -4.63
CA ALA A 181 3.66 21.78 -5.75
C ALA A 181 2.56 22.85 -5.65
N CYS A 182 2.94 24.12 -5.61
CA CYS A 182 1.99 25.20 -5.88
C CYS A 182 1.57 25.11 -7.36
N PRO A 183 0.30 25.34 -7.74
CA PRO A 183 -0.15 25.27 -9.14
C PRO A 183 0.68 26.12 -10.12
N LYS A 184 1.33 27.18 -9.62
CA LYS A 184 2.22 28.05 -10.40
C LYS A 184 3.61 27.44 -10.70
N ALA A 185 4.04 26.43 -9.96
CA ALA A 185 5.32 25.74 -10.13
C ALA A 185 5.30 24.64 -11.22
N ALA A 186 4.11 24.26 -11.69
CA ALA A 186 3.89 23.18 -12.68
C ALA A 186 4.44 23.45 -14.09
N ARG A 187 5.01 24.64 -14.36
CA ARG A 187 5.56 25.01 -15.68
C ARG A 187 7.05 24.70 -15.85
N ASP A 188 7.76 24.34 -14.79
CA ASP A 188 9.20 24.04 -14.83
C ASP A 188 9.46 22.53 -14.72
N LYS A 189 9.79 21.91 -15.86
CA LYS A 189 10.07 20.47 -15.97
C LYS A 189 11.24 20.01 -15.09
N GLN A 190 12.24 20.86 -14.84
CA GLN A 190 13.39 20.50 -14.03
C GLN A 190 13.02 20.49 -12.54
N ARG A 191 12.21 21.45 -12.09
CA ARG A 191 11.66 21.46 -10.73
C ARG A 191 10.75 20.25 -10.47
N LEU A 192 9.89 19.89 -11.42
CA LEU A 192 9.04 18.70 -11.32
C LEU A 192 9.86 17.41 -11.15
N ARG A 193 10.96 17.25 -11.90
CA ARG A 193 11.86 16.09 -11.77
C ARG A 193 12.53 16.01 -10.40
N VAL A 194 13.06 17.12 -9.90
CA VAL A 194 13.70 17.16 -8.57
C VAL A 194 12.69 16.87 -7.46
N MET A 195 11.46 17.37 -7.59
CA MET A 195 10.39 17.08 -6.63
C MET A 195 9.96 15.61 -6.68
N ALA A 196 9.84 15.03 -7.87
CA ALA A 196 9.53 13.61 -8.03
C ALA A 196 10.61 12.70 -7.43
N ASP A 197 11.90 13.04 -7.62
CA ASP A 197 13.03 12.31 -7.02
C ASP A 197 13.04 12.39 -5.49
N GLN A 198 12.70 13.55 -4.93
CA GLN A 198 12.55 13.75 -3.49
C GLN A 198 11.37 12.96 -2.91
N ALA A 199 10.21 13.00 -3.57
CA ALA A 199 9.03 12.24 -3.17
C ALA A 199 9.29 10.72 -3.23
N GLU A 200 9.95 10.23 -4.28
CA GLU A 200 10.32 8.82 -4.40
C GLU A 200 11.30 8.38 -3.29
N THR A 201 12.25 9.25 -2.93
CA THR A 201 13.19 8.98 -1.83
C THR A 201 12.47 8.91 -0.48
N HIS A 202 11.57 9.86 -0.20
CA HIS A 202 10.75 9.87 1.01
C HIS A 202 9.87 8.62 1.09
N ARG A 203 9.22 8.24 -0.03
CA ARG A 203 8.41 7.03 -0.15
C ARG A 203 9.19 5.76 0.16
N LYS A 204 10.39 5.59 -0.40
CA LYS A 204 11.25 4.43 -0.10
C LYS A 204 11.61 4.34 1.37
N ALA A 205 11.87 5.48 2.01
CA ALA A 205 12.16 5.50 3.44
C ALA A 205 10.92 5.11 4.25
N ARG A 206 9.75 5.65 3.92
CA ARG A 206 8.49 5.32 4.60
C ARG A 206 8.07 3.85 4.42
N LEU A 207 8.30 3.30 3.24
CA LEU A 207 8.02 1.91 2.89
C LEU A 207 8.62 0.93 3.90
N GLN A 208 9.89 1.13 4.28
CA GLN A 208 10.59 0.23 5.21
C GLN A 208 9.97 0.24 6.62
N TRP A 209 9.51 1.41 7.08
CA TRP A 209 8.79 1.53 8.34
C TRP A 209 7.42 0.87 8.29
N ASP A 210 6.66 1.09 7.21
CA ASP A 210 5.37 0.43 7.01
C ASP A 210 5.54 -1.09 7.00
N LEU A 211 6.60 -1.61 6.38
CA LEU A 211 6.92 -3.04 6.35
C LEU A 211 7.17 -3.58 7.77
N ALA A 212 8.13 -2.99 8.48
CA ALA A 212 8.53 -3.45 9.81
C ALA A 212 7.39 -3.35 10.84
N THR A 213 6.68 -2.23 10.86
CA THR A 213 5.59 -1.99 11.79
C THR A 213 4.41 -2.93 11.54
N PHE A 214 4.06 -3.16 10.28
CA PHE A 214 2.99 -4.08 9.92
C PHE A 214 3.33 -5.52 10.33
N VAL A 215 4.55 -6.02 10.07
CA VAL A 215 4.98 -7.37 10.52
C VAL A 215 4.80 -7.50 12.03
N LEU A 216 5.33 -6.56 12.81
CA LEU A 216 5.28 -6.66 14.27
C LEU A 216 3.86 -6.54 14.81
N GLN A 217 3.08 -5.57 14.32
CA GLN A 217 1.68 -5.37 14.70
C GLN A 217 0.84 -6.60 14.36
N SER A 218 1.10 -7.23 13.21
CA SER A 218 0.30 -8.36 12.75
C SER A 218 0.39 -9.57 13.69
N ARG A 219 1.50 -9.74 14.41
CA ARG A 219 1.64 -10.78 15.44
C ARG A 219 0.86 -10.42 16.69
N VAL A 220 0.93 -9.16 17.11
CA VAL A 220 0.20 -8.68 18.28
C VAL A 220 -1.30 -8.85 18.10
N ASP A 221 -1.88 -8.45 16.96
CA ASP A 221 -3.33 -8.64 16.80
C ASP A 221 -3.69 -10.12 16.66
N ARG A 222 -2.84 -10.97 16.05
CA ARG A 222 -3.08 -12.43 16.05
C ARG A 222 -3.11 -13.00 17.46
N ASP A 223 -2.14 -12.67 18.31
CA ASP A 223 -2.04 -13.19 19.68
C ASP A 223 -3.23 -12.72 20.54
N GLN A 224 -3.77 -11.53 20.27
CA GLN A 224 -4.98 -11.02 20.93
C GLN A 224 -6.26 -11.75 20.49
N HIS A 225 -6.38 -12.09 19.20
CA HIS A 225 -7.61 -12.68 18.63
C HIS A 225 -7.57 -14.21 18.52
N ASN A 226 -6.43 -14.84 18.84
CA ASN A 226 -6.18 -16.28 18.81
C ASN A 226 -6.43 -16.98 17.45
N GLN A 227 -6.61 -16.22 16.36
CA GLN A 227 -6.89 -16.72 15.02
C GLN A 227 -6.38 -15.77 13.92
N ALA A 228 -6.10 -16.33 12.74
CA ALA A 228 -5.86 -15.57 11.52
C ALA A 228 -7.19 -14.97 11.01
N ASN A 229 -7.35 -13.64 11.13
CA ASN A 229 -8.58 -12.96 10.76
C ASN A 229 -8.34 -11.66 10.00
N TYR A 230 -7.23 -11.55 9.27
CA TYR A 230 -6.97 -10.36 8.47
C TYR A 230 -7.76 -10.40 7.15
N PRO A 231 -8.39 -9.27 6.76
CA PRO A 231 -8.91 -9.11 5.42
C PRO A 231 -7.79 -9.29 4.38
N LEU A 232 -8.01 -10.16 3.41
CA LEU A 232 -7.05 -10.45 2.35
C LEU A 232 -6.75 -9.19 1.54
N SER A 233 -7.71 -8.29 1.32
CA SER A 233 -7.47 -7.00 0.66
C SER A 233 -6.37 -6.17 1.32
N ARG A 234 -6.36 -6.11 2.66
CA ARG A 234 -5.35 -5.41 3.46
C ARG A 234 -3.99 -6.10 3.37
N LEU A 235 -3.99 -7.43 3.41
CA LEU A 235 -2.77 -8.24 3.23
C LEU A 235 -2.19 -8.03 1.83
N MET A 236 -3.01 -7.98 0.79
CA MET A 236 -2.55 -7.80 -0.59
C MET A 236 -1.96 -6.41 -0.84
N GLY A 237 -2.50 -5.36 -0.21
CA GLY A 237 -1.89 -4.02 -0.23
C GLY A 237 -0.51 -3.99 0.43
N HIS A 238 -0.29 -4.82 1.44
CA HIS A 238 1.03 -5.05 2.02
C HIS A 238 1.91 -5.92 1.12
N ALA A 239 1.38 -7.03 0.58
CA ALA A 239 2.12 -7.98 -0.24
C ALA A 239 2.79 -7.34 -1.46
N GLY A 240 2.13 -6.36 -2.08
CA GLY A 240 2.71 -5.58 -3.19
C GLY A 240 3.90 -4.70 -2.81
N LYS A 241 4.15 -4.48 -1.51
CA LYS A 241 5.34 -3.80 -0.97
C LYS A 241 6.50 -4.77 -0.72
N CYS A 242 6.24 -6.08 -0.67
CA CYS A 242 7.23 -7.11 -0.45
C CYS A 242 7.89 -7.58 -1.74
N LYS A 243 9.09 -8.13 -1.61
CA LYS A 243 9.83 -8.83 -2.66
C LYS A 243 9.50 -10.32 -2.60
N SER A 244 9.23 -10.89 -3.75
CA SER A 244 8.97 -12.32 -3.98
C SER A 244 9.68 -12.75 -5.26
N ALA A 245 10.27 -13.95 -5.25
CA ALA A 245 10.88 -14.53 -6.43
C ALA A 245 9.84 -15.23 -7.31
N ASP A 246 8.93 -15.99 -6.69
CA ASP A 246 7.75 -16.54 -7.35
C ASP A 246 6.60 -15.52 -7.25
N PRO A 247 5.99 -15.10 -8.38
CA PRO A 247 4.88 -14.15 -8.37
C PRO A 247 3.64 -14.66 -7.59
N ARG A 248 3.48 -15.97 -7.39
CA ARG A 248 2.38 -16.56 -6.60
C ARG A 248 2.51 -16.27 -5.10
N ASP A 249 3.73 -16.01 -4.62
CA ASP A 249 4.00 -15.76 -3.20
C ASP A 249 3.42 -14.44 -2.70
N GLN A 250 3.00 -13.55 -3.61
CA GLN A 250 2.24 -12.35 -3.25
C GLN A 250 0.92 -12.68 -2.57
N VAL A 251 0.34 -13.85 -2.86
CA VAL A 251 -0.85 -14.36 -2.17
C VAL A 251 -0.43 -15.40 -1.15
N TYR A 252 0.33 -16.41 -1.58
CA TYR A 252 0.59 -17.60 -0.77
C TYR A 252 1.34 -17.34 0.53
N ALA A 253 2.28 -16.38 0.55
CA ALA A 253 3.02 -16.06 1.77
C ALA A 253 2.11 -15.50 2.89
N PHE A 254 0.96 -14.92 2.53
CA PHE A 254 0.06 -14.23 3.46
C PHE A 254 -1.16 -15.06 3.86
N LEU A 255 -1.39 -16.23 3.25
CA LEU A 255 -2.56 -17.08 3.56
C LEU A 255 -2.63 -17.50 5.04
N GLY A 256 -1.49 -17.58 5.72
CA GLY A 256 -1.42 -17.86 7.15
C GLY A 256 -2.01 -16.78 8.07
N LEU A 257 -2.19 -15.57 7.54
CA LEU A 257 -2.80 -14.43 8.25
C LEU A 257 -4.23 -14.17 7.81
N ALA A 258 -4.59 -14.64 6.62
CA ALA A 258 -5.88 -14.39 6.01
C ALA A 258 -6.99 -15.17 6.74
N ASN A 259 -8.20 -14.62 6.75
CA ASN A 259 -9.37 -15.32 7.26
C ASN A 259 -9.58 -16.67 6.51
N PRO A 260 -9.77 -17.81 7.20
CA PRO A 260 -9.98 -19.11 6.55
C PRO A 260 -11.15 -19.16 5.56
N ALA A 261 -12.12 -18.25 5.65
CA ALA A 261 -13.27 -18.14 4.75
C ALA A 261 -12.88 -17.92 3.28
N TYR A 262 -11.67 -17.42 2.98
CA TYR A 262 -11.19 -17.31 1.59
C TYR A 262 -10.97 -18.67 0.92
N GLY A 263 -10.74 -19.75 1.69
CA GLY A 263 -10.57 -21.10 1.16
C GLY A 263 -9.38 -21.29 0.21
N LEU A 264 -8.43 -20.35 0.20
CA LEU A 264 -7.24 -20.40 -0.65
C LEU A 264 -6.18 -21.30 -0.01
N VAL A 265 -5.57 -22.15 -0.82
CA VAL A 265 -4.46 -23.03 -0.42
C VAL A 265 -3.32 -22.83 -1.40
N ALA A 266 -2.09 -22.80 -0.89
CA ALA A 266 -0.90 -22.68 -1.71
C ALA A 266 -0.73 -23.91 -2.61
N ASP A 267 -0.68 -23.67 -3.93
CA ASP A 267 -0.51 -24.69 -4.96
C ASP A 267 0.57 -24.25 -5.96
N TYR A 268 1.69 -24.96 -5.93
CA TYR A 268 2.88 -24.66 -6.73
C TYR A 268 3.04 -25.55 -7.97
N ARG A 269 2.05 -26.38 -8.31
CA ARG A 269 2.10 -27.19 -9.54
C ARG A 269 2.41 -26.31 -10.75
N SER A 270 3.21 -26.82 -11.68
CA SER A 270 3.62 -26.08 -12.89
C SER A 270 2.45 -25.67 -13.78
N THR A 271 1.30 -26.33 -13.64
CA THR A 271 0.05 -26.00 -14.31
C THR A 271 -0.65 -24.78 -13.73
N VAL A 272 -0.33 -24.38 -12.49
CA VAL A 272 -0.98 -23.26 -11.79
C VAL A 272 -0.20 -21.98 -12.01
N THR A 273 -0.84 -21.04 -12.69
CA THR A 273 -0.22 -19.75 -13.03
C THR A 273 -0.44 -18.71 -11.94
N ALA A 274 0.49 -17.75 -11.79
CA ALA A 274 0.28 -16.61 -10.89
C ALA A 274 -1.00 -15.84 -11.20
N LYS A 275 -1.35 -15.75 -12.48
CA LYS A 275 -2.60 -15.17 -12.94
C LYS A 275 -3.82 -15.80 -12.28
N GLU A 276 -3.92 -17.12 -12.30
CA GLU A 276 -5.02 -17.87 -11.69
C GLU A 276 -5.08 -17.66 -10.17
N VAL A 277 -3.91 -17.60 -9.52
CA VAL A 277 -3.81 -17.33 -8.08
C VAL A 277 -4.34 -15.94 -7.74
N LEU A 278 -3.93 -14.91 -8.48
CA LEU A 278 -4.41 -13.55 -8.29
C LEU A 278 -5.91 -13.44 -8.61
N THR A 279 -6.40 -14.10 -9.66
CA THR A 279 -7.84 -14.15 -9.97
C THR A 279 -8.64 -14.77 -8.82
N LYS A 280 -8.21 -15.92 -8.30
CA LYS A 280 -8.88 -16.57 -7.15
C LYS A 280 -8.83 -15.71 -5.89
N ALA A 281 -7.72 -15.01 -5.64
CA ALA A 281 -7.61 -14.07 -4.54
C ALA A 281 -8.61 -12.91 -4.67
N ALA A 282 -8.75 -12.33 -5.87
CA ALA A 282 -9.73 -11.29 -6.15
C ALA A 282 -11.16 -11.78 -5.94
N MET A 283 -11.50 -12.99 -6.42
CA MET A 283 -12.80 -13.61 -6.19
C MET A 283 -13.07 -13.79 -4.69
N GLY A 284 -12.08 -14.30 -3.94
CA GLY A 284 -12.17 -14.47 -2.49
C GLY A 284 -12.42 -13.14 -1.77
N ILE A 285 -11.70 -12.08 -2.14
CA ILE A 285 -11.90 -10.73 -1.58
C ILE A 285 -13.33 -10.27 -1.84
N ILE A 286 -13.81 -10.34 -3.09
CA ILE A 286 -15.15 -9.88 -3.46
C ILE A 286 -16.24 -10.64 -2.68
N THR A 287 -16.10 -11.95 -2.56
CA THR A 287 -17.13 -12.83 -1.99
C THR A 287 -17.14 -12.80 -0.46
N VAL A 288 -15.97 -12.81 0.18
CA VAL A 288 -15.85 -12.86 1.66
C VAL A 288 -15.95 -11.48 2.27
N GLU A 289 -15.27 -10.48 1.69
CA GLU A 289 -15.30 -9.11 2.22
C GLU A 289 -16.53 -8.33 1.77
N LYS A 290 -17.26 -8.85 0.76
CA LYS A 290 -18.51 -8.27 0.24
C LYS A 290 -18.34 -6.83 -0.22
N ARG A 291 -17.24 -6.55 -0.93
CA ARG A 291 -16.91 -5.23 -1.47
C ARG A 291 -16.27 -5.34 -2.85
N LEU A 292 -16.46 -4.31 -3.66
CA LEU A 292 -15.85 -4.14 -4.99
C LEU A 292 -14.76 -3.05 -5.02
N ASP A 293 -14.31 -2.56 -3.87
CA ASP A 293 -13.28 -1.50 -3.84
C ASP A 293 -11.93 -1.96 -4.43
N LEU A 294 -11.68 -3.27 -4.49
CA LEU A 294 -10.50 -3.79 -5.19
C LEU A 294 -10.44 -3.32 -6.65
N LEU A 295 -11.58 -3.01 -7.28
CA LEU A 295 -11.62 -2.51 -8.66
C LEU A 295 -10.91 -1.16 -8.80
N ALA A 296 -10.86 -0.36 -7.73
CA ALA A 296 -10.11 0.90 -7.68
C ALA A 296 -8.60 0.72 -7.86
N ILE A 297 -8.09 -0.48 -7.57
CA ILE A 297 -6.68 -0.85 -7.59
C ILE A 297 -6.28 -1.45 -8.96
N GLY A 298 -7.26 -1.81 -9.80
CA GLY A 298 -7.06 -2.56 -11.06
C GLY A 298 -6.15 -1.90 -12.10
N ARG A 299 -5.90 -0.59 -12.04
CA ARG A 299 -5.06 0.12 -13.02
C ARG A 299 -4.30 1.31 -12.41
N ASP A 300 -3.05 1.08 -12.02
CA ASP A 300 -2.03 2.14 -12.04
C ASP A 300 -1.47 2.25 -13.46
N GLU A 301 -1.65 3.42 -14.08
CA GLU A 301 -1.55 3.71 -15.52
C GLU A 301 -0.14 3.74 -16.13
N SER A 302 0.86 3.12 -15.50
CA SER A 302 2.16 2.94 -16.16
C SER A 302 2.08 1.79 -17.15
N GLY A 303 1.69 2.14 -18.38
CA GLY A 303 1.68 1.24 -19.53
C GLY A 303 2.98 0.45 -19.69
N ALA A 304 2.84 -0.74 -20.28
CA ALA A 304 3.90 -1.67 -20.67
C ALA A 304 4.56 -2.47 -19.52
N SER A 305 3.94 -3.60 -19.16
CA SER A 305 4.73 -4.82 -18.90
C SER A 305 4.03 -6.01 -19.54
N SER A 306 4.71 -6.68 -20.47
CA SER A 306 4.17 -7.72 -21.34
C SER A 306 3.77 -9.02 -20.62
N ALA A 307 4.14 -9.20 -19.35
CA ALA A 307 3.86 -10.42 -18.59
C ALA A 307 2.44 -10.49 -17.98
N TYR A 308 1.71 -9.37 -17.92
CA TYR A 308 0.40 -9.26 -17.25
C TYR A 308 -0.72 -8.70 -18.14
N ASN A 309 -0.49 -8.61 -19.46
CA ASN A 309 -1.46 -8.08 -20.42
C ASN A 309 -2.77 -8.89 -20.52
N ASP A 310 -2.80 -10.11 -19.97
CA ASP A 310 -3.96 -11.00 -20.06
C ASP A 310 -4.79 -11.09 -18.75
N LEU A 311 -4.40 -10.41 -17.66
CA LEU A 311 -5.20 -10.39 -16.43
C LEU A 311 -6.55 -9.70 -16.68
N PRO A 312 -7.65 -10.21 -16.10
CA PRO A 312 -8.92 -9.51 -16.18
C PRO A 312 -8.83 -8.12 -15.57
N THR A 313 -9.51 -7.12 -16.14
CA THR A 313 -9.35 -5.73 -15.67
C THR A 313 -9.95 -5.46 -14.29
N TRP A 314 -10.79 -6.38 -13.79
CA TRP A 314 -11.31 -6.38 -12.43
C TRP A 314 -10.38 -7.06 -11.42
N VAL A 315 -9.30 -7.72 -11.86
CA VAL A 315 -8.30 -8.33 -10.98
C VAL A 315 -7.13 -7.35 -10.81
N PRO A 316 -6.86 -6.87 -9.58
CA PRO A 316 -5.72 -6.00 -9.34
C PRO A 316 -4.40 -6.70 -9.63
N ASN A 317 -3.48 -5.94 -10.20
CA ASN A 317 -2.10 -6.38 -10.26
C ASN A 317 -1.37 -6.01 -8.96
N TRP A 318 -1.48 -6.86 -7.94
CA TRP A 318 -0.77 -6.69 -6.67
C TRP A 318 0.75 -6.83 -6.79
N SER A 319 1.28 -7.19 -7.96
CA SER A 319 2.73 -7.21 -8.20
C SER A 319 3.35 -5.82 -8.31
N ARG A 320 2.52 -4.76 -8.32
CA ARG A 320 2.97 -3.37 -8.37
C ARG A 320 2.74 -2.72 -7.02
N PRO A 321 3.72 -1.98 -6.47
CA PRO A 321 3.50 -1.22 -5.25
C PRO A 321 2.39 -0.19 -5.50
N GLN A 322 1.28 -0.31 -4.78
CA GLN A 322 0.22 0.69 -4.83
C GLN A 322 0.77 2.03 -4.30
N HIS A 323 0.57 3.10 -5.07
CA HIS A 323 0.92 4.44 -4.62
C HIS A 323 -0.04 4.86 -3.49
N HIS A 324 0.50 5.28 -2.34
CA HIS A 324 -0.28 5.81 -1.20
C HIS A 324 -1.05 7.10 -1.57
N GLU A 325 -0.48 7.80 -2.52
CA GLU A 325 -1.03 8.81 -3.39
C GLU A 325 -1.57 8.13 -4.65
N SER A 326 -2.52 7.21 -4.52
CA SER A 326 -3.15 6.60 -5.69
C SER A 326 -3.69 7.74 -6.55
N ASP A 327 -3.61 7.60 -7.88
CA ASP A 327 -4.11 8.63 -8.81
C ASP A 327 -5.49 9.09 -8.36
N TYR A 328 -6.33 8.15 -7.91
CA TYR A 328 -7.62 8.39 -7.27
C TYR A 328 -7.63 9.39 -6.10
N LYS A 329 -6.80 9.23 -5.07
CA LYS A 329 -6.79 10.15 -3.91
C LYS A 329 -6.30 11.55 -4.27
N HIS A 330 -5.30 11.63 -5.15
CA HIS A 330 -4.90 12.91 -5.72
C HIS A 330 -6.04 13.56 -6.47
N PHE A 331 -6.72 12.78 -7.29
CA PHE A 331 -7.79 13.24 -8.15
C PHE A 331 -8.98 13.75 -7.34
N LEU A 332 -9.39 13.05 -6.27
CA LEU A 332 -10.43 13.51 -5.33
C LEU A 332 -10.12 14.89 -4.72
N ARG A 333 -8.85 15.13 -4.39
CA ARG A 333 -8.40 16.42 -3.86
C ARG A 333 -8.44 17.50 -4.95
N GLU A 334 -8.07 17.19 -6.19
CA GLU A 334 -8.11 18.13 -7.31
C GLU A 334 -9.51 18.66 -7.59
N ILE A 335 -10.55 17.84 -7.46
CA ILE A 335 -11.95 18.30 -7.61
C ILE A 335 -12.53 18.92 -6.34
N ALA A 336 -11.72 19.09 -5.29
CA ALA A 336 -12.12 19.60 -3.98
C ALA A 336 -13.27 18.80 -3.35
N PHE A 337 -13.21 17.46 -3.39
CA PHE A 337 -14.22 16.64 -2.74
C PHE A 337 -14.11 16.75 -1.21
N PRO A 338 -15.14 17.25 -0.49
CA PRO A 338 -14.99 17.67 0.90
C PRO A 338 -14.54 16.59 1.88
N THR A 339 -14.89 15.32 1.61
CA THR A 339 -14.61 14.19 2.50
C THR A 339 -13.28 13.50 2.19
N ALA A 340 -12.55 13.92 1.15
CA ALA A 340 -11.27 13.34 0.70
C ALA A 340 -10.07 13.81 1.54
N THR A 341 -10.13 13.61 2.85
CA THR A 341 -9.03 13.93 3.78
C THR A 341 -8.10 12.74 3.97
N GLU A 342 -6.87 12.98 4.42
CA GLU A 342 -5.92 11.92 4.78
C GLU A 342 -6.44 11.02 5.91
N SER A 343 -7.30 11.57 6.76
CA SER A 343 -7.94 10.88 7.88
C SER A 343 -9.17 10.05 7.49
N ASN A 344 -9.69 10.20 6.27
CA ASN A 344 -10.86 9.46 5.82
C ASN A 344 -10.47 8.39 4.79
N PRO A 345 -10.44 7.10 5.17
CA PRO A 345 -10.03 6.04 4.27
C PRO A 345 -11.04 5.77 3.16
N ARG A 346 -12.32 6.14 3.35
CA ARG A 346 -13.44 5.86 2.43
C ARG A 346 -14.25 7.14 2.21
N PRO A 347 -13.73 8.09 1.41
CA PRO A 347 -14.37 9.38 1.22
C PRO A 347 -15.70 9.29 0.46
N CYS A 348 -15.85 8.31 -0.43
CA CYS A 348 -17.05 8.09 -1.23
C CYS A 348 -17.89 6.93 -0.69
N GLN A 349 -19.20 7.00 -0.92
CA GLN A 349 -20.21 6.01 -0.55
C GLN A 349 -21.26 5.88 -1.68
N ALA A 350 -20.82 5.73 -2.92
CA ALA A 350 -21.69 5.76 -4.10
C ALA A 350 -22.81 4.69 -4.07
N THR A 351 -22.59 3.60 -3.34
CA THR A 351 -23.57 2.52 -3.16
C THR A 351 -24.18 2.44 -1.76
N ARG A 352 -23.85 3.36 -0.84
CA ARG A 352 -24.27 3.31 0.58
C ARG A 352 -24.05 1.94 1.23
N ASP A 353 -22.87 1.35 1.01
CA ASP A 353 -22.46 0.04 1.54
C ASP A 353 -23.39 -1.13 1.14
N ARG A 354 -24.13 -1.03 0.03
CA ARG A 354 -24.87 -2.17 -0.53
C ARG A 354 -23.91 -3.30 -0.89
N GLU A 355 -24.24 -4.53 -0.49
CA GLU A 355 -23.43 -5.70 -0.84
C GLU A 355 -23.39 -5.94 -2.37
N PRO A 356 -22.27 -6.43 -2.91
CA PRO A 356 -22.14 -6.73 -4.32
C PRO A 356 -23.05 -7.87 -4.73
N GLN A 357 -23.71 -7.70 -5.87
CA GLN A 357 -24.43 -8.77 -6.56
C GLN A 357 -23.60 -9.18 -7.77
N VAL A 358 -22.82 -10.24 -7.60
CA VAL A 358 -21.82 -10.66 -8.58
C VAL A 358 -21.86 -12.16 -8.86
N SER A 359 -21.39 -12.54 -10.03
CA SER A 359 -21.10 -13.93 -10.40
C SER A 359 -19.90 -13.99 -11.34
N PHE A 360 -19.18 -15.11 -11.31
CA PHE A 360 -17.98 -15.32 -12.12
C PHE A 360 -18.29 -16.29 -13.25
N HIS A 361 -17.86 -15.95 -14.47
CA HIS A 361 -18.13 -16.73 -15.67
C HIS A 361 -16.85 -16.94 -16.48
N PRO A 362 -16.78 -18.01 -17.29
CA PRO A 362 -15.70 -18.16 -18.25
C PRO A 362 -15.79 -17.09 -19.34
N ASN A 363 -14.65 -16.71 -19.93
CA ASN A 363 -14.68 -15.85 -21.12
C ASN A 363 -15.08 -16.64 -22.37
N SER A 364 -15.25 -15.94 -23.49
CA SER A 364 -15.52 -16.55 -24.82
C SER A 364 -14.52 -17.61 -25.28
N GLN A 365 -13.31 -17.65 -24.70
CA GLN A 365 -12.27 -18.65 -24.97
C GLN A 365 -12.34 -19.86 -24.03
N GLY A 366 -13.31 -19.92 -23.12
CA GLY A 366 -13.50 -21.02 -22.18
C GLY A 366 -12.57 -20.98 -20.96
N HIS A 367 -11.77 -19.92 -20.77
CA HIS A 367 -10.99 -19.76 -19.55
C HIS A 367 -11.93 -19.41 -18.40
N ALA A 368 -11.99 -20.28 -17.38
CA ALA A 368 -12.80 -20.09 -16.19
C ALA A 368 -12.45 -18.79 -15.45
N ASP A 369 -13.48 -18.20 -14.81
CA ASP A 369 -13.38 -17.05 -13.90
C ASP A 369 -12.67 -15.83 -14.50
N ARG A 370 -12.90 -15.55 -15.78
CA ARG A 370 -12.38 -14.36 -16.46
C ARG A 370 -13.36 -13.20 -16.46
N ILE A 371 -14.65 -13.50 -16.40
CA ILE A 371 -15.71 -12.50 -16.47
C ILE A 371 -16.32 -12.31 -15.09
N LEU A 372 -16.25 -11.09 -14.58
CA LEU A 372 -17.02 -10.62 -13.44
C LEU A 372 -18.34 -10.04 -13.96
N ARG A 373 -19.44 -10.77 -13.78
CA ARG A 373 -20.78 -10.23 -13.98
C ARG A 373 -21.20 -9.50 -12.72
N ALA A 374 -21.41 -8.21 -12.79
CA ALA A 374 -21.79 -7.36 -11.66
C ALA A 374 -23.10 -6.63 -11.93
N ALA A 375 -23.95 -6.50 -10.89
CA ALA A 375 -25.08 -5.58 -10.94
C ALA A 375 -24.64 -4.15 -10.62
N GLY A 376 -25.21 -3.19 -11.32
CA GLY A 376 -24.94 -1.77 -11.09
C GLY A 376 -25.99 -0.87 -11.71
N ILE A 377 -25.78 0.42 -11.57
CA ILE A 377 -26.62 1.46 -12.16
C ILE A 377 -25.78 2.17 -13.23
N ARG A 378 -26.26 2.16 -14.46
CA ARG A 378 -25.66 2.92 -15.56
C ARG A 378 -26.02 4.39 -15.40
N VAL A 379 -25.01 5.23 -15.17
CA VAL A 379 -25.18 6.66 -14.87
C VAL A 379 -25.22 7.50 -16.14
N ALA A 380 -24.25 7.29 -17.03
CA ALA A 380 -24.07 8.15 -18.21
C ALA A 380 -23.23 7.46 -19.29
N THR A 381 -23.19 8.07 -20.48
CA THR A 381 -22.27 7.73 -21.56
C THR A 381 -21.37 8.92 -21.86
N LEU A 382 -20.06 8.69 -21.97
CA LEU A 382 -19.07 9.71 -22.29
C LEU A 382 -19.36 10.32 -23.67
N GLY A 383 -19.62 11.62 -23.71
CA GLY A 383 -19.85 12.41 -24.90
C GLY A 383 -18.55 12.92 -25.50
N THR A 384 -18.56 14.16 -26.00
CA THR A 384 -17.39 14.76 -26.62
C THR A 384 -16.34 15.16 -25.57
N PRO A 385 -15.06 14.87 -25.81
CA PRO A 385 -13.99 15.36 -24.93
C PRO A 385 -13.93 16.89 -25.00
N SER A 386 -13.87 17.52 -23.83
CA SER A 386 -13.67 18.95 -23.64
C SER A 386 -12.21 19.18 -23.25
N GLY A 387 -11.46 19.86 -24.12
CA GLY A 387 -9.99 19.91 -24.11
C GLY A 387 -9.32 20.76 -23.02
N GLU A 388 -9.93 20.92 -21.84
CA GLU A 388 -9.28 21.64 -20.73
C GLU A 388 -9.34 20.81 -19.44
N SER A 389 -8.35 19.94 -19.26
CA SER A 389 -7.88 19.54 -17.95
C SER A 389 -6.61 20.34 -17.64
N GLY A 390 -6.53 20.93 -16.44
CA GLY A 390 -5.34 21.66 -15.99
C GLY A 390 -4.13 20.75 -15.71
N THR A 391 -4.22 19.45 -15.99
CA THR A 391 -3.25 18.42 -15.62
C THR A 391 -3.01 17.45 -16.78
N SER A 392 -1.78 16.94 -16.90
CA SER A 392 -1.27 16.20 -18.07
C SER A 392 -1.84 14.77 -18.24
N ILE A 393 -2.72 14.29 -17.35
CA ILE A 393 -3.01 12.85 -17.18
C ILE A 393 -4.52 12.52 -17.28
N ALA A 394 -5.40 13.52 -17.16
CA ALA A 394 -6.86 13.32 -17.12
C ALA A 394 -7.57 13.96 -18.32
N LEU A 395 -8.70 13.38 -18.73
CA LEU A 395 -9.60 13.88 -19.77
C LEU A 395 -10.96 14.25 -19.17
N SER A 396 -11.56 15.35 -19.67
CA SER A 396 -12.89 15.82 -19.29
C SER A 396 -13.88 15.54 -20.42
N PHE A 397 -15.02 14.93 -20.09
CA PHE A 397 -16.11 14.60 -21.02
C PHE A 397 -17.41 15.25 -20.55
N SER A 398 -18.25 15.67 -21.49
CA SER A 398 -19.67 15.91 -21.19
C SER A 398 -20.41 14.58 -21.17
N ALA A 399 -21.34 14.39 -20.24
CA ALA A 399 -22.27 13.28 -20.30
C ALA A 399 -23.28 13.53 -21.43
N THR A 400 -23.58 12.48 -22.20
CA THR A 400 -24.56 12.60 -23.30
C THR A 400 -25.95 12.89 -22.72
N GLY A 401 -26.54 14.03 -23.09
CA GLY A 401 -27.90 14.40 -22.67
C GLY A 401 -28.05 14.87 -21.22
N SER A 402 -26.97 15.27 -20.54
CA SER A 402 -27.04 15.88 -19.20
C SER A 402 -25.95 16.92 -18.97
N ASP A 403 -26.12 17.76 -17.95
CA ASP A 403 -25.13 18.76 -17.51
C ASP A 403 -23.97 18.15 -16.69
N LEU A 404 -23.94 16.82 -16.56
CA LEU A 404 -22.91 16.12 -15.82
C LEU A 404 -21.58 16.16 -16.60
N ARG A 405 -20.53 16.68 -15.97
CA ARG A 405 -19.16 16.51 -16.44
C ARG A 405 -18.53 15.28 -15.82
N ILE A 406 -17.79 14.54 -16.62
CA ILE A 406 -17.08 13.33 -16.22
C ILE A 406 -15.59 13.55 -16.46
N ILE A 407 -14.79 13.48 -15.41
CA ILE A 407 -13.32 13.53 -15.51
C ILE A 407 -12.78 12.13 -15.25
N THR A 408 -11.93 11.63 -16.14
CA THR A 408 -11.40 10.27 -16.08
C THR A 408 -10.02 10.21 -16.73
N CYS A 409 -9.43 9.03 -16.83
CA CYS A 409 -8.07 8.86 -17.33
C CYS A 409 -7.97 8.86 -18.87
N SER A 410 -6.75 9.07 -19.37
CA SER A 410 -6.44 9.20 -20.80
C SER A 410 -6.88 8.04 -21.70
N PRO A 411 -6.98 6.77 -21.25
CA PRO A 411 -7.47 5.67 -22.07
C PRO A 411 -8.98 5.71 -22.40
N ALA A 412 -9.75 6.59 -21.76
CA ALA A 412 -11.19 6.72 -21.95
C ALA A 412 -11.54 7.37 -23.29
N LYS A 413 -12.70 7.01 -23.85
CA LYS A 413 -13.15 7.47 -25.17
C LYS A 413 -14.63 7.81 -25.15
N THR A 414 -15.05 8.63 -26.11
CA THR A 414 -16.46 8.86 -26.40
C THR A 414 -17.18 7.53 -26.64
N GLY A 415 -18.32 7.34 -25.99
CA GLY A 415 -19.10 6.11 -26.02
C GLY A 415 -18.82 5.13 -24.88
N ASP A 416 -17.74 5.32 -24.09
CA ASP A 416 -17.56 4.56 -22.84
C ASP A 416 -18.66 4.96 -21.83
N GLU A 417 -18.94 4.08 -20.88
CA GLU A 417 -20.08 4.18 -19.97
C GLU A 417 -19.63 4.42 -18.53
N VAL A 418 -20.41 5.19 -17.78
CA VAL A 418 -20.18 5.41 -16.35
C VAL A 418 -21.14 4.56 -15.55
N TRP A 419 -20.60 3.80 -14.61
CA TRP A 419 -21.33 2.84 -13.80
C TRP A 419 -21.09 3.06 -12.30
N VAL A 420 -22.15 2.88 -11.51
CA VAL A 420 -22.06 2.67 -10.07
C VAL A 420 -22.36 1.19 -9.82
N LEU A 421 -21.32 0.39 -9.61
CA LEU A 421 -21.43 -1.06 -9.38
C LEU A 421 -21.78 -1.33 -7.92
N LEU A 422 -22.79 -2.16 -7.64
CA LEU A 422 -23.15 -2.49 -6.26
C LEU A 422 -21.97 -3.11 -5.51
N GLY A 423 -21.69 -2.64 -4.30
CA GLY A 423 -20.52 -3.03 -3.51
C GLY A 423 -19.29 -2.16 -3.68
N ALA A 424 -19.29 -1.20 -4.62
CA ALA A 424 -18.21 -0.23 -4.78
C ALA A 424 -18.53 1.10 -4.10
N ASP A 425 -17.51 1.74 -3.54
CA ASP A 425 -17.63 3.10 -3.00
C ASP A 425 -17.66 4.19 -4.08
N GLU A 426 -17.28 3.83 -5.31
CA GLU A 426 -16.84 4.77 -6.33
C GLU A 426 -17.46 4.46 -7.70
N PRO A 427 -17.77 5.49 -8.51
CA PRO A 427 -18.17 5.29 -9.90
C PRO A 427 -16.98 4.96 -10.81
N PHE A 428 -17.19 4.06 -11.77
CA PHE A 428 -16.19 3.62 -12.74
C PHE A 428 -16.58 3.93 -14.17
N VAL A 429 -15.58 4.21 -15.02
CA VAL A 429 -15.74 4.21 -16.47
C VAL A 429 -15.46 2.79 -16.98
N LEU A 430 -16.43 2.23 -17.69
CA LEU A 430 -16.33 0.96 -18.38
C LEU A 430 -16.34 1.20 -19.90
N GLY A 431 -15.45 0.51 -20.61
CA GLY A 431 -15.31 0.63 -22.05
C GLY A 431 -15.37 -0.74 -22.71
N LYS A 432 -15.62 -0.81 -24.01
CA LYS A 432 -15.66 -2.11 -24.71
C LYS A 432 -14.31 -2.84 -24.62
N ALA A 433 -14.34 -4.13 -24.31
CA ALA A 433 -13.17 -4.98 -24.40
C ALA A 433 -12.77 -5.16 -25.88
N ARG A 434 -11.47 -5.23 -26.18
CA ARG A 434 -11.01 -5.39 -27.57
C ARG A 434 -11.36 -6.79 -28.07
N GLY A 435 -12.15 -6.86 -29.15
CA GLY A 435 -12.45 -8.12 -29.84
C GLY A 435 -13.55 -8.96 -29.21
N LEU A 436 -14.35 -8.41 -28.29
CA LEU A 436 -15.43 -9.09 -27.59
C LEU A 436 -16.68 -8.20 -27.60
N ASP A 437 -17.72 -8.61 -28.35
CA ASP A 437 -18.86 -7.74 -28.67
C ASP A 437 -19.83 -7.48 -27.50
N GLN A 438 -19.68 -8.20 -26.37
CA GLN A 438 -20.57 -8.10 -25.20
C GLN A 438 -19.82 -7.85 -23.87
N GLU A 439 -18.50 -7.84 -23.88
CA GLU A 439 -17.69 -7.74 -22.66
C GLU A 439 -17.12 -6.32 -22.51
N GLN A 440 -17.20 -5.79 -21.28
CA GLN A 440 -16.63 -4.50 -20.93
C GLN A 440 -15.32 -4.67 -20.16
N ARG A 441 -14.52 -3.62 -20.09
CA ARG A 441 -13.31 -3.55 -19.27
C ARG A 441 -13.37 -2.32 -18.39
N ILE A 442 -12.76 -2.38 -17.22
CA ILE A 442 -12.54 -1.20 -16.39
C ILE A 442 -11.53 -0.31 -17.10
N VAL A 443 -11.95 0.92 -17.39
CA VAL A 443 -11.10 1.95 -17.98
C VAL A 443 -10.38 2.70 -16.87
N GLY A 444 -11.13 3.14 -15.86
CA GLY A 444 -10.62 3.84 -14.69
C GLY A 444 -11.75 4.46 -13.87
N HIS A 445 -11.38 5.35 -12.97
CA HIS A 445 -12.31 6.09 -12.10
C HIS A 445 -13.14 7.12 -12.88
N ALA A 446 -14.40 7.32 -12.49
CA ALA A 446 -15.27 8.33 -13.07
C ALA A 446 -15.56 9.46 -12.07
N MET A 447 -15.03 10.66 -12.36
CA MET A 447 -15.30 11.82 -11.54
C MET A 447 -16.49 12.63 -12.02
N LEU A 448 -17.53 12.62 -11.22
CA LEU A 448 -18.80 13.22 -11.59
C LEU A 448 -18.90 14.64 -11.00
N ARG A 449 -19.06 15.64 -11.87
CA ARG A 449 -19.31 17.02 -11.48
C ARG A 449 -20.60 17.53 -12.08
N LEU A 450 -21.42 18.17 -11.26
CA LEU A 450 -22.63 18.86 -11.69
C LEU A 450 -22.48 20.34 -11.34
N ASN A 451 -22.66 21.23 -12.33
CA ASN A 451 -22.56 22.68 -12.13
C ASN A 451 -21.25 23.13 -11.45
N GLY A 452 -20.13 22.46 -11.78
CA GLY A 452 -18.82 22.77 -11.22
C GLY A 452 -18.58 22.29 -9.78
N ARG A 453 -19.49 21.53 -9.18
CA ARG A 453 -19.30 20.89 -7.86
C ARG A 453 -19.24 19.37 -7.99
N PRO A 454 -18.60 18.64 -7.06
CA PRO A 454 -18.70 17.18 -7.02
C PRO A 454 -20.17 16.75 -6.95
N SER A 455 -20.51 15.69 -7.68
CA SER A 455 -21.88 15.16 -7.75
C SER A 455 -22.25 14.41 -6.48
N ASP A 456 -23.51 14.53 -6.06
CA ASP A 456 -24.07 13.78 -4.93
C ASP A 456 -24.12 12.25 -5.18
N ILE A 457 -23.82 11.80 -6.40
CA ILE A 457 -23.63 10.38 -6.73
C ILE A 457 -22.54 9.76 -5.86
N PHE A 458 -21.49 10.51 -5.50
CA PHE A 458 -20.46 10.04 -4.56
C PHE A 458 -20.99 9.77 -3.14
N GLN A 459 -22.17 10.26 -2.81
CA GLN A 459 -22.85 10.07 -1.51
C GLN A 459 -24.08 9.15 -1.63
N GLY A 460 -24.24 8.50 -2.78
CA GLY A 460 -25.25 7.46 -2.96
C GLY A 460 -26.60 7.94 -3.49
N SER A 461 -26.68 9.11 -4.13
CA SER A 461 -27.94 9.58 -4.73
C SER A 461 -28.53 8.61 -5.76
N MET A 462 -27.71 7.83 -6.47
CA MET A 462 -28.20 6.78 -7.39
C MET A 462 -28.92 5.65 -6.67
N ILE A 463 -28.55 5.35 -5.42
CA ILE A 463 -29.25 4.36 -4.59
C ILE A 463 -30.59 4.90 -4.11
N ASP A 464 -30.67 6.20 -3.80
CA ASP A 464 -31.93 6.85 -3.46
C ASP A 464 -32.91 6.76 -4.64
N LEU A 465 -32.45 7.14 -5.84
CA LEU A 465 -33.23 7.00 -7.08
C LEU A 465 -33.62 5.55 -7.38
N LEU A 466 -32.76 4.58 -7.06
CA LEU A 466 -33.06 3.16 -7.22
C LEU A 466 -34.19 2.74 -6.28
N ASN A 467 -34.15 3.17 -5.01
CA ASN A 467 -35.19 2.87 -4.02
C ASN A 467 -36.53 3.53 -4.37
N GLU A 468 -36.50 4.70 -5.01
CA GLU A 468 -37.67 5.41 -5.54
C GLU A 468 -38.22 4.79 -6.84
N GLY A 469 -37.49 3.86 -7.47
CA GLY A 469 -37.86 3.24 -8.74
C GLY A 469 -37.61 4.13 -9.96
N ALA A 470 -36.89 5.23 -9.81
CA ALA A 470 -36.55 6.16 -10.88
C ALA A 470 -35.43 5.63 -11.80
N VAL A 471 -34.57 4.76 -11.27
CA VAL A 471 -33.55 4.02 -12.03
C VAL A 471 -33.67 2.53 -11.75
N ARG A 472 -33.02 1.69 -12.57
CA ARG A 472 -33.03 0.23 -12.43
C ARG A 472 -31.62 -0.32 -12.31
N LEU A 473 -31.51 -1.49 -11.69
CA LEU A 473 -30.29 -2.27 -11.74
C LEU A 473 -30.17 -2.95 -13.10
N GLU A 474 -28.97 -2.86 -13.65
CA GLU A 474 -28.54 -3.54 -14.86
C GLU A 474 -27.36 -4.45 -14.53
N THR A 475 -27.14 -5.47 -15.35
CA THR A 475 -25.99 -6.37 -15.22
C THR A 475 -24.96 -6.06 -16.29
N VAL A 476 -23.69 -6.02 -15.90
CA VAL A 476 -22.56 -5.81 -16.82
C VAL A 476 -21.53 -6.91 -16.66
N ASP A 477 -21.00 -7.39 -17.79
CA ASP A 477 -19.94 -8.40 -17.85
C ASP A 477 -18.60 -7.70 -18.03
N ILE A 478 -17.73 -7.83 -17.01
CA ILE A 478 -16.42 -7.16 -16.94
C ILE A 478 -15.32 -8.20 -17.14
N ALA A 479 -14.50 -8.02 -18.16
CA ALA A 479 -13.43 -8.92 -18.59
C ALA A 479 -12.03 -8.47 -18.17
#